data_AF-A0A7X0XF19-F1
#
_entry.id   AF-A0A7X0XF19-F1
#
_cell.length_a   1.000
_cell.length_b   1.000
_cell.length_c   1.000
_cell.angle_alpha   90.00
_cell.angle_beta   90.00
_cell.angle_gamma   90.00
#
_symmetry.space_group_name_H-M   'P 1'
#
loop_
_entity.id
_entity.type
_entity.pdbx_description
1 polymer ?
#
loop_
_entity_poly.entity_id
_entity_poly.type
_entity_poly.pdbx_seq_one_letter_code
_entity_poly.pdbx_strand_id
1 'polypeptide(L)' 'MRNLWRSPVVLTGNIMVISASVFLLGYVLRVPYFKNAELGWIITTFIGAAMVLGFGYLWSWKDSVNAKKRLK' A
#
# COMPACT_ATOMS: atom_id res chain seq x y z
N MET A 1 6.49 -17.51 1.54
CA MET A 1 6.69 -16.06 1.28
C MET A 1 6.83 -15.70 -0.21
N ARG A 2 7.28 -16.62 -1.10
CA ARG A 2 7.52 -16.35 -2.54
C ARG A 2 6.31 -15.84 -3.36
N ASN A 3 5.06 -16.02 -2.90
CA ASN A 3 3.86 -15.60 -3.62
C ASN A 3 3.22 -14.30 -3.13
N LEU A 4 3.73 -13.68 -2.07
CA LEU A 4 3.14 -12.45 -1.52
C LEU A 4 3.21 -11.28 -2.50
N TRP A 5 4.32 -11.20 -3.24
CA TRP A 5 4.56 -10.22 -4.30
C TRP A 5 3.67 -10.39 -5.53
N ARG A 6 3.05 -11.57 -5.71
CA ARG A 6 2.05 -11.82 -6.77
C ARG A 6 0.63 -11.51 -6.31
N SER A 7 0.43 -11.17 -5.04
CA SER A 7 -0.89 -10.75 -4.57
C SER A 7 -1.21 -9.37 -5.16
N PRO A 8 -2.28 -9.24 -5.97
CA PRO A 8 -2.66 -7.96 -6.55
C PRO A 8 -2.87 -6.89 -5.47
N VAL A 9 -3.33 -7.29 -4.28
CA VAL A 9 -3.50 -6.40 -3.12
C VAL A 9 -2.17 -5.78 -2.67
N VAL A 10 -1.11 -6.57 -2.58
CA VAL A 10 0.21 -6.09 -2.14
C VAL A 10 0.82 -5.20 -3.22
N LEU A 11 0.64 -5.55 -4.50
CA LEU A 11 1.09 -4.72 -5.61
C LEU A 11 0.38 -3.36 -5.62
N THR A 12 -0.95 -3.33 -5.50
CA THR A 12 -1.75 -2.10 -5.42
C THR A 12 -1.33 -1.25 -4.23
N GLY A 13 -1.13 -1.86 -3.05
CA GLY A 13 -0.66 -1.15 -1.87
C GLY A 13 0.68 -0.46 -2.10
N ASN A 14 1.65 -1.13 -2.73
CA ASN A 14 2.94 -0.53 -3.07
C ASN A 14 2.81 0.62 -4.08
N ILE A 15 1.96 0.48 -5.10
CA ILE A 15 1.69 1.55 -6.07
C ILE A 15 1.12 2.77 -5.34
N MET A 16 0.17 2.58 -4.42
CA MET A 16 -0.41 3.68 -3.64
C MET A 16 0.64 4.38 -2.77
N VAL A 17 1.55 3.64 -2.12
CA VAL A 17 2.66 4.24 -1.36
C VAL A 17 3.56 5.10 -2.24
N ILE A 18 3.93 4.58 -3.42
CA ILE A 18 4.80 5.30 -4.36
C ILE A 18 4.09 6.56 -4.86
N SER A 19 2.83 6.45 -5.26
CA SER A 19 2.03 7.61 -5.69
C SER A 19 1.93 8.66 -4.59
N ALA A 20 1.58 8.27 -3.36
CA ALA A 20 1.47 9.20 -2.24
C ALA A 20 2.81 9.90 -1.93
N SER A 21 3.93 9.17 -2.06
CA SER A 21 5.28 9.72 -1.90
C SER A 21 5.63 10.73 -2.99
N VAL A 22 5.26 10.45 -4.25
CA VAL A 22 5.43 11.40 -5.36
C VAL A 22 4.60 12.66 -5.15
N PHE A 23 3.33 12.52 -4.74
CA PHE A 23 2.48 13.66 -4.43
C PHE A 23 3.04 14.49 -3.27
N LEU A 24 3.55 13.85 -2.21
CA LEU A 24 4.16 14.53 -1.07
C LEU A 24 5.43 15.29 -1.49
N LEU A 25 6.31 14.66 -2.27
CA LEU A 25 7.52 15.31 -2.78
C LEU A 25 7.17 16.49 -3.71
N GLY A 26 6.19 16.32 -4.61
CA GLY A 26 5.71 17.38 -5.48
C GLY A 26 5.11 18.56 -4.69
N TYR A 27 4.40 18.27 -3.59
CA TYR A 27 3.87 19.27 -2.67
C TYR A 27 4.99 20.04 -1.96
N VAL A 28 5.99 19.33 -1.40
CA VAL A 28 7.14 19.94 -0.69
C VAL A 28 8.00 20.79 -1.63
N LEU A 29 8.26 20.31 -2.85
CA LEU A 29 9.03 21.02 -3.88
C LEU A 29 8.23 22.14 -4.58
N ARG A 30 6.97 22.37 -4.18
CA ARG A 30 6.05 23.38 -4.72
C ARG A 30 5.89 23.33 -6.25
N VAL A 31 5.95 22.12 -6.82
CA VAL A 31 5.75 21.93 -8.27
C VAL A 31 4.32 22.36 -8.63
N PRO A 32 4.10 23.18 -9.68
CA PRO A 32 2.80 23.82 -9.96
C PRO A 32 1.62 22.83 -10.05
N TYR A 33 1.84 21.64 -10.61
CA TYR A 33 0.85 20.59 -10.73
C TYR A 33 0.43 19.99 -9.38
N PHE A 34 1.39 19.86 -8.45
CA PHE A 34 1.19 19.18 -7.16
C PHE A 34 0.89 20.16 -6.01
N LYS A 35 1.17 21.45 -6.19
CA LYS A 35 0.89 22.51 -5.21
C LYS A 35 -0.60 22.66 -4.90
N ASN A 36 -1.47 22.32 -5.87
CA ASN A 36 -2.93 22.34 -5.70
C ASN A 36 -3.48 21.01 -5.17
N ALA A 37 -2.65 19.97 -5.03
CA ALA A 37 -3.08 18.73 -4.42
C ALA A 37 -3.33 18.98 -2.93
N GLU A 38 -4.56 18.72 -2.48
CA GLU A 38 -4.91 18.92 -1.07
C GLU A 38 -4.09 17.97 -0.21
N LEU A 39 -3.47 18.50 0.86
CA LEU A 39 -2.76 17.68 1.85
C LEU A 39 -3.63 16.52 2.36
N GLY A 40 -4.95 16.74 2.47
CA GLY A 40 -5.92 15.71 2.80
C GLY A 40 -5.87 14.50 1.86
N TRP A 41 -5.79 14.72 0.55
CA TRP A 41 -5.69 13.65 -0.45
C TRP A 41 -4.39 12.84 -0.33
N ILE A 42 -3.27 13.51 0.00
CA ILE A 42 -1.98 12.83 0.19
C ILE A 42 -2.06 11.92 1.43
N ILE A 43 -2.59 12.45 2.53
CA ILE A 43 -2.72 11.72 3.80
C ILE A 43 -3.68 10.53 3.66
N THR A 44 -4.86 10.72 3.03
CA THR A 44 -5.83 9.62 2.84
C THR A 44 -5.26 8.53 1.94
N THR A 45 -4.47 8.88 0.93
CA THR A 45 -3.78 7.90 0.08
C THR A 45 -2.74 7.10 0.87
N PHE A 46 -1.98 7.73 1.77
CA PHE A 46 -1.07 7.03 2.68
C PHE A 46 -1.80 6.06 3.63
N ILE A 47 -2.92 6.50 4.23
CA ILE A 47 -3.73 5.66 5.10
C ILE A 47 -4.29 4.46 4.31
N GLY A 48 -4.83 4.71 3.12
CA GLY A 48 -5.34 3.65 2.23
C GLY A 48 -4.26 2.64 1.86
N ALA A 49 -3.06 3.12 1.52
CA ALA A 49 -1.92 2.27 1.20
C ALA A 49 -1.51 1.39 2.40
N ALA A 50 -1.44 1.97 3.60
CA ALA A 50 -1.12 1.25 4.83
C ALA A 50 -2.18 0.17 5.15
N MET A 51 -3.46 0.49 4.98
CA MET A 51 -4.55 -0.48 5.17
C MET A 51 -4.46 -1.62 4.17
N VAL A 52 -4.31 -1.32 2.87
CA VAL A 52 -4.24 -2.32 1.79
C VAL A 52 -3.06 -3.26 2.01
N LEU A 53 -1.87 -2.73 2.31
CA LEU A 53 -0.71 -3.54 2.63
C LEU A 53 -0.95 -4.35 3.90
N GLY A 54 -1.42 -3.72 4.99
CA GLY A 54 -1.71 -4.38 6.26
C GLY A 54 -2.65 -5.57 6.10
N PHE A 55 -3.78 -5.39 5.41
CA PHE A 55 -4.70 -6.48 5.11
C PHE A 55 -4.09 -7.54 4.19
N GLY A 56 -3.31 -7.15 3.18
CA GLY A 56 -2.60 -8.08 2.31
C GLY A 56 -1.62 -8.98 3.06
N TYR A 57 -0.84 -8.41 3.99
CA TYR A 57 0.09 -9.16 4.84
C TYR A 57 -0.65 -10.06 5.83
N LEU A 58 -1.66 -9.55 6.53
CA LEU A 58 -2.46 -10.32 7.48
C LEU A 58 -3.16 -11.51 6.81
N TRP A 59 -3.71 -11.29 5.62
CA TRP A 59 -4.37 -12.34 4.84
C TRP A 59 -3.37 -13.44 4.44
N SER A 60 -2.19 -13.06 3.93
CA SER A 60 -1.18 -14.05 3.56
C SER A 60 -0.63 -14.81 4.76
N TRP A 61 -0.50 -14.16 5.92
CA TRP A 61 -0.11 -14.82 7.16
C TRP A 61 -1.17 -15.85 7.57
N LYS A 62 -2.45 -15.45 7.60
CA LYS A 62 -3.58 -16.35 7.91
C LYS A 62 -3.62 -17.55 6.96
N ASP A 63 -3.42 -17.31 5.68
CA ASP A 63 -3.40 -18.37 4.67
C ASP A 63 -2.23 -19.35 4.88
N SER A 64 -1.03 -18.83 5.20
CA SER A 64 0.12 -19.66 5.54
C SER A 64 -0.10 -20.50 6.81
N VAL A 65 -0.78 -19.97 7.83
CA VAL A 65 -1.09 -20.71 9.06
C VAL A 65 -2.13 -21.79 8.78
N ASN A 66 -3.15 -21.49 7.99
CA ASN A 66 -4.19 -22.45 7.60
C ASN A 66 -3.64 -23.59 6.73
N ALA A 67 -2.74 -23.28 5.78
CA ALA A 67 -2.07 -24.30 4.96
C ALA A 67 -1.28 -25.29 5.83
N LYS A 68 -0.55 -24.80 6.84
CA LYS A 68 0.17 -25.66 7.81
C LYS A 68 -0.78 -26.54 8.63
N LYS A 69 -1.96 -26.03 9.00
CA LYS A 69 -2.98 -26.81 9.72
C LYS A 69 -3.60 -27.92 8.87
N ARG A 70 -3.70 -27.75 7.56
CA ARG A 70 -4.25 -28.77 6.63
C ARG A 70 -3.30 -29.92 6.32
N LEU A 71 -2.01 -29.76 6.63
CA LEU A 71 -0.97 -30.78 6.43
C LEU A 71 -0.75 -31.66 7.67
N LYS A 72 -1.49 -31.42 8.76
CA LYS A 72 -1.42 -32.15 10.02
C LYS A 72 -2.73 -32.87 10.26
#